data_AF-A0A285NYH5-F1
#
_entry.id   AF-A0A285NYH5-F1
#
_cell.length_a   1.000
_cell.length_b   1.000
_cell.length_c   1.000
_cell.angle_alpha   90.00
_cell.angle_beta   90.00
_cell.angle_gamma   90.00
#
_symmetry.space_group_name_H-M   'P 1'
#
loop_
_entity.id
_entity.type
_entity.pdbx_description
1 polymer ?
#
loop_
_entity_poly.entity_id
_entity_poly.type
_entity_poly.pdbx_seq_one_letter_code
_entity_poly.pdbx_strand_id
1 'polypeptide(L)'
;MEEVMLFATIISPIVIALVQLAKKTGPVSSRYSPLTSLVIGLLVGFIAWPFTELDTVMRLWAGGFAGLAGSGLFSLGKKTISNNDNEAA
;
A
#
# COMPACT_ATOMS: atom_id res chain seq x y z
N MET A 1 -5.66 -6.02 18.40
CA MET A 1 -5.99 -4.88 17.51
C MET A 1 -4.86 -3.87 17.45
N GLU A 2 -4.29 -3.51 18.61
CA GLU A 2 -3.09 -2.66 18.69
C GLU A 2 -1.91 -3.21 17.87
N GLU A 3 -1.58 -4.50 18.01
CA GLU A 3 -0.51 -5.15 17.25
C GLU A 3 -0.74 -5.12 15.73
N VAL A 4 -2.00 -5.18 15.28
CA VAL A 4 -2.35 -5.12 13.84
C VAL A 4 -2.02 -3.74 13.28
N MET A 5 -2.40 -2.68 14.00
CA MET A 5 -2.14 -1.29 13.63
C MET A 5 -0.64 -0.95 13.69
N LEU A 6 0.05 -1.45 14.71
CA LEU A 6 1.49 -1.29 14.87
C LEU A 6 2.25 -1.98 13.73
N PHE A 7 1.90 -3.24 13.45
CA PHE A 7 2.49 -3.99 12.35
C PHE A 7 2.20 -3.32 10.99
N ALA A 8 0.95 -2.91 10.74
CA ALA A 8 0.58 -2.18 9.51
C ALA A 8 1.40 -0.91 9.32
N THR A 9 1.64 -0.14 10.38
CA THR A 9 2.45 1.09 10.35
C THR A 9 3.90 0.78 9.98
N ILE A 10 4.48 -0.26 10.58
CA ILE A 10 5.87 -0.68 10.32
C ILE A 10 6.05 -1.16 8.87
N ILE A 11 5.11 -1.96 8.34
CA ILE A 11 5.23 -2.52 6.99
C ILE A 11 4.76 -1.55 5.89
N SER A 12 4.01 -0.51 6.22
CA SER A 12 3.45 0.47 5.28
C SER A 12 4.47 1.02 4.26
N PRO A 13 5.64 1.55 4.65
CA PRO A 13 6.63 2.05 3.69
C PRO A 13 7.12 0.96 2.73
N ILE A 14 7.26 -0.28 3.18
CA ILE A 14 7.67 -1.42 2.36
C ILE A 14 6.57 -1.76 1.34
N VAL A 15 5.32 -1.83 1.80
CA VAL A 15 4.16 -2.06 0.92
C VAL A 15 4.07 -0.97 -0.13
N ILE A 16 4.19 0.31 0.26
CA ILE A 16 4.18 1.45 -0.66
C ILE A 16 5.27 1.32 -1.73
N ALA A 17 6.50 0.95 -1.34
CA ALA A 17 7.60 0.76 -2.27
C ALA A 17 7.33 -0.37 -3.28
N LEU A 18 6.80 -1.50 -2.82
CA LEU A 18 6.44 -2.63 -3.68
C LEU A 18 5.30 -2.29 -4.65
N VAL A 19 4.30 -1.53 -4.19
CA VAL A 19 3.21 -1.04 -5.03
C VAL A 19 3.72 -0.10 -6.11
N GLN A 20 4.64 0.81 -5.76
CA GLN A 20 5.26 1.69 -6.73
C GLN A 20 6.09 0.90 -7.77
N LEU A 21 6.86 -0.08 -7.33
CA LEU A 21 7.62 -0.95 -8.21
C LEU A 21 6.70 -1.70 -9.19
N ALA A 22 5.64 -2.34 -8.69
CA ALA A 22 4.70 -3.07 -9.53
C ALA A 22 4.02 -2.17 -10.58
N LYS A 23 3.64 -0.95 -10.18
CA LYS A 23 3.03 0.03 -11.10
C LYS A 23 3.99 0.62 -12.12
N LYS A 24 5.29 0.69 -11.79
CA LYS A 24 6.31 1.25 -12.68
C LYS A 24 6.85 0.21 -13.68
N THR A 25 6.84 -1.07 -13.30
CA THR A 25 7.32 -2.18 -14.11
C THR A 25 6.23 -2.78 -15.01
N GLY A 26 4.96 -2.74 -14.60
CA GLY A 26 3.85 -3.34 -15.36
C GLY A 26 2.98 -2.33 -16.12
N PRO A 27 2.26 -2.75 -17.18
CA PRO A 27 1.26 -1.93 -17.87
C PRO A 27 -0.06 -1.85 -17.07
N VAL A 28 0.02 -1.40 -15.82
CA VAL A 28 -1.16 -1.34 -14.93
C VAL A 28 -1.98 -0.11 -15.27
N SER A 29 -3.16 -0.31 -15.85
CA SER A 29 -4.11 0.77 -16.14
C SER A 29 -4.51 1.52 -14.87
N SER A 30 -4.58 2.86 -14.96
CA SER A 30 -4.82 3.78 -13.82
C SER A 30 -6.08 3.45 -13.00
N ARG A 31 -7.05 2.71 -13.57
CA ARG A 31 -8.30 2.30 -12.89
C ARG A 31 -8.08 1.22 -11.82
N TYR A 32 -7.07 0.35 -11.96
CA TYR A 32 -6.82 -0.79 -11.07
C TYR A 32 -5.71 -0.51 -10.03
N SER A 33 -5.25 0.74 -9.92
CA SER A 33 -4.21 1.11 -8.96
C SER A 33 -4.55 0.76 -7.50
N PRO A 34 -5.79 0.97 -7.00
CA PRO A 34 -6.13 0.59 -5.63
C PRO A 34 -6.14 -0.93 -5.42
N LEU A 35 -6.66 -1.67 -6.41
CA LEU A 35 -6.74 -3.13 -6.35
C LEU A 35 -5.34 -3.77 -6.33
N THR A 36 -4.43 -3.25 -7.15
CA THR A 36 -3.02 -3.69 -7.17
C THR A 36 -2.36 -3.47 -5.81
N SER A 37 -2.67 -2.34 -5.16
CA SER A 37 -2.16 -2.01 -3.83
C SER A 37 -2.69 -2.94 -2.74
N LEU A 38 -3.97 -3.29 -2.80
CA LEU A 38 -4.60 -4.24 -1.88
C LEU A 38 -3.99 -5.64 -2.02
N VAL A 39 -3.84 -6.13 -3.26
CA VAL A 39 -3.26 -7.46 -3.52
C VAL A 39 -1.82 -7.53 -3.02
N ILE A 40 -1.01 -6.49 -3.28
CA ILE A 40 0.37 -6.44 -2.79
C ILE A 40 0.40 -6.39 -1.25
N GLY A 41 -0.47 -5.58 -0.63
CA GLY A 41 -0.59 -5.53 0.83
C GLY A 41 -0.93 -6.90 1.45
N LEU A 42 -1.90 -7.62 0.87
CA LEU A 42 -2.26 -8.97 1.30
C LEU A 42 -1.11 -9.97 1.12
N LEU A 43 -0.42 -9.94 -0.02
CA LEU A 43 0.74 -10.82 -0.26
C LEU A 43 1.86 -10.55 0.75
N VAL A 44 2.16 -9.29 1.03
CA VAL A 44 3.15 -8.89 2.04
C VAL A 44 2.73 -9.36 3.43
N GLY A 45 1.47 -9.16 3.82
CA GLY A 45 0.94 -9.65 5.10
C GLY A 45 1.01 -11.18 5.23
N PHE A 46 0.76 -11.90 4.14
CA PHE A 46 0.84 -13.36 4.09
C PHE A 46 2.29 -13.88 4.25
N ILE A 47 3.24 -13.33 3.48
CA ILE A 47 4.65 -13.76 3.54
C ILE A 47 5.38 -13.26 4.79
N ALA A 48 4.78 -12.34 5.57
CA ALA A 48 5.39 -11.80 6.76
C ALA A 48 5.48 -12.78 7.95
N TRP A 49 5.12 -14.05 7.74
CA TRP A 49 5.24 -15.18 8.67
C TRP A 49 6.49 -15.29 9.53
N PRO A 50 7.71 -15.01 9.03
CA PRO A 50 8.89 -15.06 9.88
C PRO A 50 9.11 -13.80 10.73
N PHE A 51 8.34 -12.72 10.51
CA PHE A 51 8.58 -11.42 11.14
C PHE A 51 7.59 -11.06 12.26
N THR A 52 6.53 -11.85 12.46
CA THR A 52 5.56 -11.58 13.54
C THR A 52 4.83 -12.85 14.00
N GLU A 53 4.46 -12.88 15.28
CA GLU A 53 3.68 -13.92 15.95
C GLU A 53 2.16 -13.77 15.68
N LEU A 54 1.73 -12.72 14.98
CA LEU A 54 0.33 -12.46 14.69
C LEU A 54 -0.32 -13.62 13.90
N ASP A 55 -1.57 -13.91 14.24
CA ASP A 55 -2.36 -14.89 13.47
C ASP A 55 -2.46 -14.48 12.00
N THR A 56 -2.59 -15.48 11.13
CA THR A 56 -2.62 -15.30 9.68
C THR A 56 -3.72 -14.33 9.25
N VAL A 57 -4.90 -14.42 9.86
CA VAL A 57 -6.03 -13.52 9.57
C VAL A 57 -5.67 -12.08 9.93
N MET A 58 -5.06 -11.86 11.09
CA MET A 58 -4.68 -10.53 11.56
C MET A 58 -3.62 -9.87 10.69
N ARG A 59 -2.69 -10.66 10.13
CA ARG A 59 -1.65 -10.12 9.23
C ARG A 59 -2.15 -9.80 7.85
N LEU A 60 -3.09 -10.60 7.34
CA LEU A 60 -3.79 -10.27 6.10
C LEU A 60 -4.53 -8.93 6.25
N TRP A 61 -5.19 -8.70 7.39
CA TRP A 61 -5.82 -7.41 7.70
C TRP A 61 -4.80 -6.27 7.79
N ALA A 62 -3.70 -6.45 8.52
CA ALA A 62 -2.64 -5.44 8.63
C ALA A 62 -2.04 -5.09 7.26
N GLY A 63 -1.76 -6.11 6.44
CA GLY A 63 -1.29 -5.96 5.07
C GLY A 63 -2.30 -5.26 4.18
N GLY A 64 -3.58 -5.60 4.30
CA GLY A 64 -4.68 -4.95 3.59
C GLY A 64 -4.79 -3.47 3.94
N PHE A 65 -4.72 -3.10 5.22
CA PHE A 65 -4.73 -1.71 5.67
C PHE A 65 -3.51 -0.94 5.14
N ALA A 66 -2.31 -1.51 5.24
CA ALA A 66 -1.09 -0.91 4.69
C ALA A 66 -1.18 -0.71 3.16
N GLY A 67 -1.70 -1.70 2.43
CA GLY A 67 -1.92 -1.65 0.99
C GLY A 67 -2.92 -0.57 0.58
N LEU A 68 -4.07 -0.51 1.24
CA LEU A 68 -5.09 0.52 0.95
C LEU A 68 -4.59 1.92 1.31
N ALA A 69 -3.92 2.08 2.46
CA ALA A 69 -3.30 3.34 2.87
C ALA A 69 -2.30 3.84 1.82
N GLY A 70 -1.47 2.94 1.26
CA GLY A 70 -0.54 3.28 0.18
C GLY A 70 -1.23 3.77 -1.10
N SER A 71 -2.37 3.18 -1.48
CA SER A 71 -3.14 3.64 -2.65
C SER A 71 -3.80 5.01 -2.43
N GLY A 72 -4.29 5.26 -1.21
CA GLY A 72 -4.84 6.55 -0.79
C GLY A 72 -3.77 7.63 -0.84
N LEU A 73 -2.62 7.40 -0.19
CA LEU A 73 -1.47 8.32 -0.20
C LEU A 73 -1.00 8.62 -1.63
N PHE A 74 -0.90 7.60 -2.50
CA PHE A 74 -0.49 7.79 -3.89
C PHE A 74 -1.47 8.68 -4.66
N SER A 75 -2.77 8.47 -4.47
CA SER A 75 -3.80 9.26 -5.15
C SER A 75 -3.79 10.73 -4.70
N LEU A 76 -3.59 10.98 -3.40
CA LEU A 76 -3.46 12.32 -2.85
C LEU A 76 -2.21 13.01 -3.37
N GLY A 77 -1.05 12.35 -3.29
CA GLY A 77 0.22 12.92 -3.78
C GLY A 77 0.16 13.31 -5.26
N LYS A 78 -0.43 12.45 -6.10
CA LYS A 78 -0.62 12.75 -7.53
C LYS A 78 -1.55 13.95 -7.76
N LYS A 79 -2.65 14.06 -7.01
CA LYS A 79 -3.58 15.20 -7.11
C LYS A 79 -2.91 16.52 -6.70
N THR A 80 -2.14 16.52 -5.61
CA THR A 80 -1.45 17.72 -5.11
C THR A 80 -0.43 18.25 -6.11
N ILE A 81 0.40 17.38 -6.69
CA ILE A 81 1.40 17.79 -7.70
C ILE A 81 0.70 18.38 -8.93
N SER A 82 -0.35 17.72 -9.43
CA SER A 82 -1.09 18.20 -10.61
C SER A 82 -1.78 19.56 -10.39
N ASN A 83 -2.17 19.90 -9.17
CA ASN A 83 -2.84 21.17 -8.89
C ASN A 83 -1.85 22.36 -8.93
N ASN A 84 -0.63 22.16 -8.43
CA ASN A 84 0.42 23.19 -8.44
C ASN A 84 0.86 23.55 -9.87
N ASP A 85 0.90 22.57 -10.78
CA ASP A 85 1.25 22.81 -12.19
C ASP A 85 0.22 23.70 -12.91
N ASN A 86 -1.05 23.65 -12.49
CA ASN A 86 -2.13 24.49 -13.06
C ASN A 86 -2.15 25.92 -12.49
N GLU A 87 -1.59 26.13 -11.29
CA GLU A 87 -1.54 27.44 -10.63
C GLU A 87 -0.30 28.25 -11.06
N ALA A 88 0.70 27.58 -11.62
CA ALA A 88 1.92 28.17 -12.17
C ALA A 88 1.88 28.47 -13.68
N ALA A 89 0.78 28.13 -14.37
CA ALA A 89 0.55 28.32 -15.80
C ALA A 89 -0.48 29.43 -16.07
#